data_AF-A0AAV2ISP8-F1
#
_entry.id   AF-A0AAV2ISP8-F1
#
_cell.length_a   1.000
_cell.length_b   1.000
_cell.length_c   1.000
_cell.angle_alpha   90.00
_cell.angle_beta   90.00
_cell.angle_gamma   90.00
#
_symmetry.space_group_name_H-M   'P 1'
#
loop_
_entity.id
_entity.type
_entity.pdbx_description
1 polymer ?
#
loop_
_entity_poly.entity_id
_entity_poly.type
_entity_poly.pdbx_seq_one_letter_code
_entity_poly.pdbx_strand_id
1 'polypeptide(L)'
;YSIQAAWGGGAFLSRDHRYLFTGAHRADSITWNPHKMMGAPLQCSAFITKHKGLLKNCNGMGATYLFQKDKVYDTSYDTGDMSIQCGRNNDIFKLWLMWRAKGDIGFEEQVKKNFQLAA
;
A
#
# COMPACT_ATOMS: atom_id res chain seq x y z
N TYR A 1 12.18 7.09 11.35
CA TYR A 1 10.98 7.92 11.34
C TYR A 1 9.96 7.39 10.34
N SER A 2 8.69 7.78 10.48
CA SER A 2 7.57 7.33 9.63
C SER A 2 6.91 8.51 8.92
N ILE A 3 6.44 8.30 7.69
CA ILE A 3 5.75 9.32 6.88
C ILE A 3 4.27 8.97 6.75
N GLN A 4 3.40 9.93 7.08
CA GLN A 4 1.95 9.83 6.86
C GLN A 4 1.58 10.37 5.48
N ALA A 5 1.80 9.58 4.43
CA ALA A 5 1.44 9.93 3.04
C ALA A 5 0.02 9.46 2.66
N ALA A 6 -0.89 9.37 3.63
CA ALA A 6 -2.25 8.89 3.39
C ALA A 6 -2.96 9.72 2.31
N TRP A 7 -2.90 11.06 2.43
CA TRP A 7 -3.45 11.96 1.40
C TRP A 7 -2.44 12.23 0.28
N GLY A 8 -1.24 12.70 0.63
CA GLY A 8 -0.24 13.16 -0.34
C GLY A 8 0.39 12.05 -1.18
N GLY A 9 0.28 10.77 -0.80
CA GLY A 9 1.00 9.68 -1.46
C GLY A 9 0.59 9.45 -2.91
N GLY A 10 -0.56 9.97 -3.36
CA GLY A 10 -0.87 10.00 -4.79
C GLY A 10 0.12 10.84 -5.61
N ALA A 11 0.73 11.87 -5.02
CA ALA A 11 1.68 12.73 -5.73
C ALA A 11 2.99 12.02 -6.10
N PHE A 12 3.30 10.85 -5.51
CA PHE A 12 4.41 10.00 -5.97
C PHE A 12 4.26 9.57 -7.44
N LEU A 13 3.02 9.47 -7.93
CA LEU A 13 2.71 9.02 -9.29
C LEU A 13 2.94 10.12 -10.33
N SER A 14 3.05 11.38 -9.92
CA SER A 14 3.29 12.49 -10.84
C SER A 14 4.78 12.88 -10.85
N ARG A 15 5.42 12.84 -12.01
CA ARG A 15 6.84 13.22 -12.15
C ARG A 15 7.08 14.69 -11.76
N ASP A 16 6.06 15.53 -11.97
CA ASP A 16 6.11 16.97 -11.69
C ASP A 16 5.96 17.26 -10.19
N HIS A 17 5.37 16.35 -9.40
CA HIS A 17 5.05 16.58 -7.97
C HIS A 17 5.76 15.61 -7.02
N ARG A 18 6.40 14.54 -7.51
CA ARG A 18 7.12 13.58 -6.67
C ARG A 18 8.24 14.21 -5.83
N TYR A 19 8.73 15.39 -6.21
CA TYR A 19 9.73 16.16 -5.44
C TYR A 19 9.23 16.54 -4.05
N LEU A 20 7.91 16.62 -3.83
CA LEU A 20 7.29 16.87 -2.51
C LEU A 20 7.66 15.79 -1.48
N PHE A 21 8.11 14.62 -1.94
CA PHE A 21 8.56 13.51 -1.10
C PHE A 21 10.08 13.30 -1.14
N THR A 22 10.85 14.35 -1.44
CA THR A 22 12.31 14.28 -1.40
C THR A 22 12.79 13.82 -0.01
N GLY A 23 13.59 12.77 0.02
CA GLY A 23 14.06 12.15 1.26
C GLY A 23 13.13 11.08 1.85
N ALA A 24 11.98 10.78 1.24
CA ALA A 24 11.06 9.73 1.73
C ALA A 24 11.69 8.33 1.73
N HIS A 25 12.68 8.09 0.87
CA HIS A 25 13.46 6.84 0.85
C HIS A 25 14.21 6.54 2.15
N ARG A 26 14.44 7.53 3.02
CA ARG A 26 15.11 7.33 4.32
C ARG A 26 14.13 6.93 5.43
N ALA A 27 12.82 7.05 5.21
CA ALA A 27 11.80 6.68 6.19
C ALA A 27 11.78 5.17 6.46
N ASP A 28 11.49 4.78 7.69
CA ASP A 28 11.31 3.38 8.10
C ASP A 28 9.98 2.80 7.63
N SER A 29 8.96 3.66 7.53
CA SER A 29 7.66 3.30 7.02
C SER A 29 6.90 4.48 6.41
N ILE A 30 5.96 4.15 5.53
CA ILE A 30 5.06 5.07 4.83
C ILE A 30 3.64 4.51 4.87
N THR A 31 2.70 5.34 5.29
CA THR A 31 1.26 5.07 5.12
C THR A 31 0.79 5.71 3.81
N TRP A 32 0.04 4.99 2.99
CA TRP A 32 -0.49 5.48 1.71
C TRP A 32 -1.92 4.99 1.50
N ASN A 33 -2.84 5.89 1.13
CA ASN A 33 -4.23 5.54 0.88
C ASN A 33 -4.60 5.78 -0.59
N PRO A 34 -4.54 4.76 -1.45
CA PRO A 34 -5.07 4.84 -2.81
C PRO A 34 -6.53 5.28 -2.89
N HIS A 35 -7.35 5.06 -1.86
CA HIS A 35 -8.73 5.54 -1.84
C HIS A 35 -8.89 7.06 -1.70
N LYS A 36 -7.79 7.80 -1.52
CA LYS A 36 -7.79 9.26 -1.49
C LYS A 36 -7.48 9.78 -2.90
N MET A 37 -6.26 10.28 -3.13
CA MET A 37 -5.91 10.98 -4.36
C MET A 37 -5.99 10.13 -5.65
N MET A 38 -5.86 8.80 -5.56
CA MET A 38 -6.00 7.92 -6.74
C MET A 38 -7.45 7.53 -7.05
N GLY A 39 -8.39 7.81 -6.14
CA GLY A 39 -9.82 7.57 -6.37
C GLY A 39 -10.27 6.11 -6.26
N ALA A 40 -9.50 5.23 -5.61
CA ALA A 40 -9.96 3.86 -5.37
C ALA A 40 -11.18 3.84 -4.41
N PRO A 41 -12.16 2.95 -4.59
CA PRO A 41 -13.28 2.85 -3.64
C PRO A 41 -12.84 2.51 -2.21
N LEU A 42 -13.49 3.12 -1.22
CA LEU A 42 -13.21 2.86 0.20
C LEU A 42 -13.46 1.39 0.58
N GLN A 43 -12.64 0.76 1.44
CA GLN A 43 -11.33 1.21 1.94
C GLN A 43 -10.19 0.72 1.02
N CYS A 44 -9.10 1.47 0.89
CA CYS A 44 -7.89 0.98 0.21
C CYS A 44 -6.66 1.68 0.78
N SER A 45 -5.96 1.02 1.70
CA SER A 45 -4.85 1.60 2.47
C SER A 45 -3.69 0.61 2.54
N ALA A 46 -2.47 1.14 2.47
CA ALA A 46 -1.24 0.37 2.58
C ALA A 46 -0.33 0.98 3.64
N PHE A 47 0.20 0.11 4.50
CA PHE A 47 1.34 0.41 5.35
C PHE A 47 2.56 -0.28 4.76
N ILE A 48 3.58 0.49 4.42
CA ILE A 48 4.80 0.01 3.77
C ILE A 48 5.95 0.23 4.76
N THR A 49 6.77 -0.78 5.01
CA THR A 49 7.98 -0.67 5.83
C THR A 49 9.19 -1.21 5.09
N LYS A 50 10.36 -0.60 5.32
CA LYS A 50 11.64 -1.09 4.79
C LYS A 50 12.16 -2.32 5.53
N HIS A 51 11.64 -2.60 6.74
CA HIS A 51 12.15 -3.63 7.63
C HIS A 51 11.47 -4.98 7.34
N LYS A 52 12.15 -5.85 6.59
CA LYS A 52 11.67 -7.22 6.30
C LYS A 52 11.48 -8.00 7.60
N GLY A 53 10.40 -8.79 7.68
CA GLY A 53 10.09 -9.62 8.85
C GLY A 53 9.51 -8.87 10.06
N LEU A 54 9.62 -7.53 10.11
CA LEU A 54 9.13 -6.73 11.25
C LEU A 54 7.65 -7.00 11.55
N LEU A 55 6.79 -6.96 10.51
CA LEU A 55 5.35 -7.17 10.68
C LEU A 55 5.02 -8.58 11.20
N LYS A 56 5.71 -9.61 10.69
CA LYS A 56 5.52 -11.00 11.14
C LYS A 56 5.97 -11.17 12.59
N ASN A 57 7.11 -10.61 12.96
CA ASN A 57 7.66 -10.71 14.31
C ASN A 57 6.81 -9.92 15.33
N CYS A 58 6.20 -8.82 14.89
CA CYS A 58 5.37 -7.95 15.72
C CYS A 58 3.97 -8.54 15.95
N ASN A 59 3.34 -9.11 14.91
CA ASN A 59 1.93 -9.48 14.93
C ASN A 59 1.69 -10.99 14.98
N GLY A 60 2.69 -11.80 14.60
CA GLY A 60 2.54 -13.24 14.41
C GLY A 60 2.32 -13.97 15.72
N MET A 61 1.24 -14.76 15.77
CA MET A 61 0.90 -15.60 16.94
C MET A 61 1.14 -17.07 16.68
N GLY A 62 1.39 -17.48 15.42
CA GLY A 62 1.68 -18.87 15.08
C GLY A 62 0.48 -19.80 15.31
N ALA A 63 -0.73 -19.32 15.04
CA ALA A 63 -1.97 -20.06 15.20
C ALA A 63 -1.97 -21.35 14.34
N THR A 64 -1.85 -22.51 15.00
CA THR A 64 -1.70 -23.82 14.34
C THR A 64 -2.89 -24.22 13.47
N TYR A 65 -4.08 -23.66 13.73
CA TYR A 65 -5.29 -23.92 12.95
C TYR A 65 -5.38 -23.10 11.65
N LEU A 66 -4.54 -22.07 11.46
CA LEU A 66 -4.50 -21.23 10.24
C LEU A 66 -3.19 -21.38 9.46
N PHE A 67 -2.06 -21.38 10.18
CA PHE A 67 -0.71 -21.34 9.63
C PHE A 67 0.00 -22.69 9.76
N GLN A 68 -0.63 -23.72 9.19
CA GLN A 68 -0.07 -25.06 9.04
C GLN A 68 1.19 -25.01 8.17
N LYS A 69 2.25 -25.70 8.57
CA LYS A 69 3.55 -25.69 7.86
C LYS A 69 3.67 -26.80 6.81
N ASP A 70 2.79 -27.78 6.86
CA ASP A 70 2.73 -28.99 6.06
C ASP A 70 1.80 -28.87 4.84
N LYS A 71 1.48 -27.64 4.42
CA LYS A 71 0.68 -27.41 3.22
C LYS A 71 1.43 -27.84 1.96
N VAL A 72 0.68 -28.26 0.94
CA VAL A 72 1.20 -28.71 -0.37
C VAL A 72 1.83 -27.59 -1.23
N TYR A 73 1.84 -26.36 -0.72
CA TYR A 73 2.36 -25.17 -1.39
C TYR A 73 3.29 -24.39 -0.46
N ASP A 74 4.05 -23.45 -1.01
CA ASP A 74 4.94 -22.60 -0.22
C ASP A 74 4.15 -21.68 0.74
N THR A 75 4.25 -21.96 2.04
CA THR A 75 3.58 -21.18 3.09
C THR A 75 4.16 -19.79 3.28
N SER A 76 5.26 -19.43 2.59
CA SER A 76 5.77 -18.06 2.58
C SER A 76 4.79 -17.04 1.99
N TYR A 77 3.84 -17.50 1.16
CA TYR A 77 2.75 -16.69 0.61
C TYR A 77 1.58 -16.48 1.59
N ASP A 78 1.52 -17.22 2.70
CA ASP A 78 0.51 -17.03 3.74
C ASP A 78 0.86 -15.80 4.60
N THR A 79 0.27 -14.67 4.23
CA THR A 79 0.60 -13.35 4.82
C THR A 79 -0.18 -13.00 6.08
N GLY A 80 -1.07 -13.87 6.56
CA GLY A 80 -2.00 -13.57 7.66
C GLY A 80 -1.29 -13.19 8.97
N ASP A 81 -0.20 -13.87 9.34
CA ASP A 81 0.59 -13.60 10.55
C ASP A 81 1.34 -12.24 10.51
N MET A 82 1.34 -11.54 9.37
CA MET A 82 1.87 -10.16 9.30
C MET A 82 0.83 -9.11 9.68
N SER A 83 -0.44 -9.49 9.84
CA SER A 83 -1.57 -8.60 10.07
C SER A 83 -2.04 -8.67 11.52
N ILE A 84 -2.52 -7.54 12.04
CA ILE A 84 -3.23 -7.50 13.33
C ILE A 84 -4.63 -8.15 13.20
N GLN A 85 -5.21 -8.13 11.98
CA GLN A 85 -6.50 -8.74 11.68
C GLN A 85 -6.33 -10.22 11.29
N CYS A 86 -7.27 -11.06 11.74
CA CYS A 86 -7.38 -12.45 11.27
C CYS A 86 -8.03 -12.51 9.88
N GLY A 87 -9.34 -12.26 9.78
CA GLY A 87 -10.04 -12.11 8.51
C GLY A 87 -9.80 -10.72 7.91
N ARG A 88 -9.57 -10.65 6.60
CA ARG A 88 -9.28 -9.37 5.91
C ARG A 88 -9.96 -9.30 4.55
N ASN A 89 -10.55 -8.13 4.24
CA ASN A 89 -11.17 -7.87 2.95
C ASN A 89 -10.13 -7.78 1.82
N ASN A 90 -10.53 -8.21 0.61
CA ASN A 90 -9.71 -8.10 -0.59
C ASN A 90 -9.80 -6.69 -1.19
N ASP A 91 -9.03 -5.75 -0.64
CA ASP A 91 -8.96 -4.38 -1.16
C ASP A 91 -7.98 -4.19 -2.32
N ILE A 92 -7.14 -5.19 -2.61
CA ILE A 92 -6.09 -5.05 -3.63
C ILE A 92 -6.64 -5.21 -5.05
N PHE A 93 -7.68 -6.02 -5.26
CA PHE A 93 -8.19 -6.30 -6.60
C PHE A 93 -8.72 -5.04 -7.31
N LYS A 94 -9.49 -4.20 -6.61
CA LYS A 94 -10.00 -2.92 -7.16
C LYS A 94 -8.86 -1.98 -7.55
N LEU A 95 -7.83 -1.86 -6.72
CA LEU A 95 -6.66 -1.04 -7.01
C LEU A 95 -5.87 -1.60 -8.20
N TRP A 96 -5.62 -2.90 -8.20
CA TRP A 96 -4.93 -3.60 -9.28
C TRP A 96 -5.68 -3.39 -10.61
N LEU A 97 -7.00 -3.57 -10.63
CA LEU A 97 -7.81 -3.41 -11.84
C LEU A 97 -7.77 -1.97 -12.36
N MET A 98 -7.88 -0.97 -11.47
CA MET A 98 -7.70 0.44 -11.84
C MET A 98 -6.32 0.71 -12.44
N TRP A 99 -5.28 0.11 -11.86
CA TRP A 99 -3.91 0.25 -12.37
C TRP A 99 -3.73 -0.42 -13.72
N ARG A 100 -4.33 -1.59 -13.94
CA ARG A 100 -4.35 -2.26 -15.25
C ARG A 100 -5.07 -1.44 -16.31
N ALA A 101 -6.14 -0.74 -15.93
CA ALA A 101 -6.93 0.07 -16.86
C ALA A 101 -6.27 1.44 -17.17
N LYS A 102 -5.71 2.12 -16.16
CA LYS A 102 -5.14 3.47 -16.30
C LYS A 102 -3.66 3.46 -16.67
N GLY A 103 -2.91 2.45 -16.22
CA GLY A 103 -1.46 2.47 -16.22
C GLY A 103 -0.87 3.58 -15.34
N ASP A 104 0.46 3.67 -15.31
CA ASP A 104 1.16 4.73 -14.58
C ASP A 104 0.83 6.12 -15.16
N ILE A 105 0.75 6.22 -16.49
CA ILE A 105 0.47 7.47 -17.21
C ILE A 105 -0.93 7.99 -16.83
N GLY A 106 -1.96 7.14 -16.81
CA GLY A 106 -3.30 7.58 -16.48
C GLY A 106 -3.45 8.06 -15.03
N PHE A 107 -2.70 7.48 -14.09
CA PHE A 107 -2.65 8.02 -12.72
C PHE A 107 -1.84 9.31 -12.63
N GLU A 108 -0.72 9.39 -13.34
CA GLU A 108 0.10 10.61 -13.42
C GLU A 108 -0.73 11.80 -13.93
N GLU A 109 -1.46 11.63 -15.04
CA GLU A 109 -2.33 12.66 -15.63
C GLU A 109 -3.46 13.08 -14.67
N GLN A 110 -4.11 12.11 -14.02
CA GLN A 110 -5.15 12.37 -13.02
C GLN A 110 -4.61 13.24 -11.87
N VAL A 111 -3.43 12.92 -11.36
CA VAL A 111 -2.79 13.69 -10.28
C VAL A 111 -2.42 15.09 -10.77
N LYS A 112 -1.79 15.22 -11.95
CA LYS A 112 -1.44 16.54 -12.53
C LYS A 112 -2.68 17.41 -12.68
N LYS A 113 -3.78 16.87 -13.20
CA LYS A 113 -5.05 17.58 -13.32
C LYS A 113 -5.59 18.05 -11.97
N ASN A 114 -5.51 17.21 -10.93
CA ASN A 114 -5.96 17.59 -9.59
C ASN A 114 -5.15 18.76 -9.01
N PHE A 115 -3.83 18.80 -9.23
CA PHE A 115 -2.99 19.93 -8.82
C PHE A 115 -3.28 21.20 -9.62
N GLN A 116 -3.48 21.08 -10.94
CA GLN A 116 -3.84 22.21 -11.81
C GLN A 116 -5.17 22.85 -11.42
N LEU A 117 -6.18 22.06 -11.06
CA LEU A 117 -7.50 22.57 -10.64
C LEU A 117 -7.50 23.19 -9.24
N ALA A 118 -6.46 22.93 -8.44
CA ALA A 118 -6.32 23.48 -7.09
C ALA A 118 -5.46 24.75 -7.04
N ALA A 119 -4.80 25.11 -8.14
CA ALA A 119 -3.99 26.32 -8.30
C ALA A 119 -4.85 27.52 -8.69
#